data_AF-A0AB36XT56-F1
#
_entry.id   AF-A0AB36XT56-F1
#
_cell.length_a   1.000
_cell.length_b   1.000
_cell.length_c   1.000
_cell.angle_alpha   90.00
_cell.angle_beta   90.00
_cell.angle_gamma   90.00
#
_symmetry.space_group_name_H-M   'P 1'
#
loop_
_entity.id
_entity.type
_entity.pdbx_description
1 polymer ?
#
loop_
_entity_poly.entity_id
_entity_poly.type
_entity_poly.pdbx_seq_one_letter_code
_entity_poly.pdbx_strand_id
1 'polypeptide(L)'
;MIKLFILISYLTLNGYLSYLICTGKPDQLWSNFSGLATVNVAVLTAFIVAFGMHQLNATREQLEETKKVNIRSLSHDSYSKYLQLALEHPNFAFPAPDAIRGDAMVFAKYRWFIANMLFYFEEVLVVNDSDKNWSDALGKQIRIHSWYLSESSYKSQSWSKELVDIISNEVTRSSFRKKRNMTEQSRKDAINVLYERYLELVFNEPHYYQVDVQLQIPDYDRAKHTLFLKRSFFLLGQIAELSVNDQDWLNLVKLETGILQSTYDEFDRNRIVGTRLMTKHHQRLLQS
;
A
#
# COMPACT_ATOMS: atom_id res chain seq x y z
N MET A 1 44.82 5.54 -12.58
CA MET A 1 46.00 6.10 -13.27
C MET A 1 46.37 7.51 -12.78
N ILE A 2 45.45 8.46 -12.70
CA ILE A 2 45.74 9.86 -12.26
C ILE A 2 46.34 9.95 -10.83
N LYS A 3 45.82 9.19 -9.85
CA LYS A 3 46.33 9.19 -8.47
C LYS A 3 47.80 8.73 -8.36
N LEU A 4 48.19 7.75 -9.17
CA LEU A 4 49.55 7.22 -9.20
C LEU A 4 50.52 8.25 -9.80
N PHE A 5 50.07 8.96 -10.84
CA PHE A 5 50.87 10.00 -11.51
C PHE A 5 51.16 11.19 -10.59
N ILE A 6 50.16 11.63 -9.81
CA ILE A 6 50.31 12.71 -8.82
C ILE A 6 51.26 12.31 -7.68
N LEU A 7 51.16 11.06 -7.22
CA LEU A 7 52.06 10.53 -6.18
C LEU A 7 53.51 10.48 -6.66
N ILE A 8 53.72 9.98 -7.88
CA ILE A 8 55.05 9.90 -8.51
C ILE A 8 55.62 11.30 -8.73
N SER A 9 54.82 12.25 -9.25
CA SER A 9 55.29 13.64 -9.45
C SER A 9 55.63 14.35 -8.14
N TYR A 10 54.87 14.08 -7.06
CA TYR A 10 55.15 14.64 -5.74
C TYR A 10 56.45 14.07 -5.15
N LEU A 11 56.67 12.76 -5.29
CA LEU A 11 57.88 12.08 -4.81
C LEU A 11 59.12 12.52 -5.60
N THR A 12 59.03 12.67 -6.92
CA THR A 12 60.15 13.15 -7.74
C THR A 12 60.47 14.62 -7.46
N LEU A 13 59.46 15.47 -7.26
CA LEU A 13 59.64 16.88 -6.93
C LEU A 13 60.24 17.08 -5.52
N ASN A 14 59.75 16.35 -4.51
CA ASN A 14 60.35 16.37 -3.18
C ASN A 14 61.77 15.81 -3.18
N GLY A 15 62.01 14.68 -3.88
CA GLY A 15 63.35 14.12 -4.01
C GLY A 15 64.35 15.08 -4.67
N TYR A 16 63.90 15.82 -5.70
CA TYR A 16 64.71 16.85 -6.36
C TYR A 16 65.03 18.03 -5.45
N LEU A 17 64.05 18.53 -4.68
CA LEU A 17 64.26 19.62 -3.73
C LEU A 17 65.15 19.20 -2.55
N SER A 18 64.98 17.98 -2.04
CA SER A 18 65.87 17.40 -1.02
C SER A 18 67.30 17.24 -1.53
N TYR A 19 67.48 16.82 -2.78
CA TYR A 19 68.79 16.75 -3.43
C TYR A 19 69.45 18.13 -3.53
N LEU A 20 68.71 19.15 -3.96
CA LEU A 20 69.19 20.55 -4.02
C LEU A 20 69.59 21.13 -2.67
N ILE A 21 68.97 20.68 -1.57
CA ILE A 21 69.34 21.07 -0.21
C ILE A 21 70.66 20.39 0.19
N CYS A 22 70.85 19.11 -0.15
CA CYS A 22 72.07 18.37 0.18
C CYS A 22 73.31 18.81 -0.63
N THR A 23 73.14 19.27 -1.87
CA THR A 23 74.26 19.65 -2.76
C THR A 23 74.42 21.16 -2.98
N GLY A 24 73.56 21.98 -2.36
CA GLY A 24 73.48 23.43 -2.59
C GLY A 24 74.55 24.24 -1.87
N LYS A 25 74.81 25.46 -2.39
CA LYS A 25 75.69 26.45 -1.72
C LYS A 25 75.04 26.95 -0.41
N PRO A 26 75.83 27.26 0.63
CA PRO A 26 75.31 27.66 1.94
C PRO A 26 74.36 28.88 1.87
N ASP A 27 74.61 29.81 0.94
CA ASP A 27 73.82 31.03 0.77
C ASP A 27 72.38 30.77 0.24
N GLN A 28 72.12 29.58 -0.31
CA GLN A 28 70.83 29.23 -0.94
C GLN A 28 70.02 28.19 -0.13
N LEU A 29 70.57 27.67 0.98
CA LEU A 29 69.94 26.64 1.80
C LEU A 29 68.53 27.04 2.27
N TRP A 30 68.39 28.26 2.79
CA TRP A 30 67.12 28.76 3.32
C TRP A 30 66.06 28.94 2.24
N SER A 31 66.46 29.33 1.04
CA SER A 31 65.55 29.47 -0.10
C SER A 31 65.01 28.11 -0.57
N ASN A 32 65.89 27.09 -0.66
CA ASN A 32 65.50 25.73 -1.04
C ASN A 32 64.62 25.07 0.03
N PHE A 33 64.88 25.31 1.31
CA PHE A 33 64.07 24.81 2.41
C PHE A 33 62.67 25.46 2.44
N SER A 34 62.58 26.77 2.20
CA SER A 34 61.31 27.49 2.06
C SER A 34 60.49 26.98 0.85
N GLY A 35 61.15 26.68 -0.27
CA GLY A 35 60.53 26.06 -1.43
C GLY A 35 59.92 24.70 -1.13
N LEU A 36 60.66 23.82 -0.43
CA LEU A 36 60.18 22.51 0.01
C LEU A 36 58.97 22.62 0.95
N ALA A 37 59.03 23.54 1.93
CA ALA A 37 57.93 23.78 2.86
C ALA A 37 56.67 24.27 2.13
N THR A 38 56.81 25.20 1.18
CA THR A 38 55.70 25.76 0.41
C THR A 38 54.99 24.69 -0.42
N VAL A 39 55.75 23.81 -1.08
CA VAL A 39 55.18 22.69 -1.86
C VAL A 39 54.38 21.73 -0.96
N ASN A 40 54.91 21.39 0.21
CA ASN A 40 54.22 20.48 1.13
C ASN A 40 52.96 21.10 1.75
N VAL A 41 53.00 22.39 2.10
CA VAL A 41 51.81 23.13 2.57
C VAL A 41 50.75 23.23 1.48
N ALA A 42 51.13 23.47 0.23
CA ALA A 42 50.19 23.52 -0.89
C ALA A 42 49.50 22.17 -1.12
N VAL A 43 50.23 21.06 -1.05
CA VAL A 43 49.68 19.70 -1.18
C VAL A 43 48.75 19.36 -0.02
N LEU A 44 49.13 19.69 1.21
CA LEU A 44 48.29 19.48 2.39
C LEU A 44 46.99 20.30 2.29
N THR A 45 47.09 21.56 1.89
CA THR A 45 45.93 22.45 1.70
C THR A 45 45.00 21.92 0.61
N ALA A 46 45.55 21.47 -0.52
CA ALA A 46 44.76 20.86 -1.59
C ALA A 46 44.03 19.59 -1.12
N PHE A 47 44.68 18.78 -0.27
CA PHE A 47 44.07 17.57 0.29
C PHE A 47 42.91 17.91 1.25
N ILE A 48 43.10 18.88 2.15
CA ILE A 48 42.06 19.36 3.07
C ILE A 48 40.85 19.88 2.28
N VAL A 49 41.08 20.70 1.25
CA VAL A 49 40.01 21.27 0.41
C VAL A 49 39.28 20.17 -0.37
N ALA A 50 40.00 19.21 -0.95
CA ALA A 50 39.40 18.08 -1.67
C ALA A 50 38.56 17.19 -0.75
N PHE A 51 39.05 16.90 0.46
CA PHE A 51 38.33 16.12 1.46
C PHE A 51 37.08 16.87 1.96
N GLY A 52 37.20 18.18 2.22
CA GLY A 52 36.07 19.02 2.61
C GLY A 52 34.98 19.09 1.53
N MET A 53 35.36 19.23 0.26
CA MET A 53 34.41 19.19 -0.86
C MET A 53 33.71 17.83 -0.99
N HIS A 54 34.45 16.74 -0.80
CA HIS A 54 33.87 15.39 -0.83
C HIS A 54 32.86 15.19 0.31
N GLN A 55 33.20 15.64 1.52
CA GLN A 55 32.31 15.56 2.68
C GLN A 55 31.04 16.39 2.50
N LEU A 56 31.14 17.59 1.93
CA LEU A 56 29.97 18.43 1.61
C LEU A 56 29.00 17.75 0.64
N ASN A 57 29.52 17.06 -0.37
CA ASN A 57 28.69 16.32 -1.32
C ASN A 57 27.99 15.13 -0.65
N ALA A 58 28.70 14.36 0.18
CA ALA A 58 28.10 13.26 0.95
C ALA A 58 27.00 13.76 1.91
N THR A 59 27.20 14.90 2.58
CA THR A 59 26.19 15.49 3.47
C THR A 59 24.94 15.93 2.70
N ARG A 60 25.08 16.40 1.45
CA ARG A 60 23.92 16.75 0.61
C ARG A 60 23.08 15.51 0.28
N GLU A 61 23.72 14.42 -0.09
CA GLU A 61 23.03 13.14 -0.35
C GLU A 61 22.29 12.64 0.90
N GLN A 62 22.96 12.67 2.07
CA GLN A 62 22.34 12.28 3.35
C GLN A 62 21.16 13.18 3.74
N LEU A 63 21.22 14.48 3.45
CA LEU A 63 20.14 15.41 3.73
C LEU A 63 18.89 15.10 2.90
N GLU A 64 19.07 14.75 1.62
CA GLU A 64 17.96 14.34 0.76
C GLU A 64 17.31 13.04 1.22
N GLU A 65 18.11 12.06 1.62
CA GLU A 65 17.61 10.80 2.18
C GLU A 65 16.86 11.03 3.50
N THR A 66 17.42 11.84 4.40
CA THR A 66 16.80 12.17 5.69
C THR A 66 15.48 12.92 5.47
N LYS A 67 15.42 13.84 4.50
CA LYS A 67 14.20 14.54 4.13
C LYS A 67 13.12 13.56 3.66
N LYS A 68 13.46 12.60 2.79
CA LYS A 68 12.53 11.57 2.31
C LYS A 68 12.03 10.67 3.45
N VAL A 69 12.91 10.26 4.36
CA VAL A 69 12.54 9.44 5.52
C VAL A 69 11.62 10.21 6.47
N ASN A 70 11.92 11.49 6.75
CA ASN A 70 11.10 12.33 7.61
C ASN A 70 9.70 12.55 7.01
N ILE A 71 9.62 12.84 5.71
CA ILE A 71 8.36 12.98 4.96
C ILE A 71 7.51 11.70 5.09
N ARG A 72 8.14 10.55 4.86
CA ARG A 72 7.48 9.25 4.99
C ARG A 72 7.02 8.96 6.42
N SER A 73 7.86 9.26 7.40
CA SER A 73 7.51 9.05 8.82
C SER A 73 6.33 9.92 9.24
N LEU A 74 6.34 11.20 8.86
CA LEU A 74 5.31 12.15 9.26
C LEU A 74 3.95 11.82 8.62
N SER A 75 3.94 11.44 7.34
CA SER A 75 2.71 10.99 6.68
C SER A 75 2.15 9.69 7.26
N HIS A 76 3.01 8.73 7.60
CA HIS A 76 2.55 7.53 8.30
C HIS A 76 2.03 7.82 9.70
N ASP A 77 2.62 8.77 10.43
CA ASP A 77 2.16 9.20 11.76
C ASP A 77 0.77 9.85 11.69
N SER A 78 0.57 10.83 10.79
CA SER A 78 -0.73 11.47 10.60
C SER A 78 -1.81 10.47 10.15
N TYR A 79 -1.47 9.54 9.25
CA TYR A 79 -2.41 8.49 8.86
C TYR A 79 -2.71 7.50 10.00
N SER A 80 -1.71 7.16 10.82
CA SER A 80 -1.90 6.29 11.99
C SER A 80 -2.85 6.92 13.01
N LYS A 81 -2.82 8.25 13.20
CA LYS A 81 -3.78 8.97 14.06
C LYS A 81 -5.21 8.85 13.54
N TYR A 82 -5.40 8.95 12.22
CA TYR A 82 -6.69 8.68 11.61
C TYR A 82 -7.14 7.22 11.86
N LEU A 83 -6.26 6.24 11.66
CA LEU A 83 -6.60 4.84 11.92
C LEU A 83 -6.99 4.61 13.38
N GLN A 84 -6.28 5.24 14.32
CA GLN A 84 -6.64 5.20 15.74
C GLN A 84 -8.04 5.80 15.98
N LEU A 85 -8.33 6.96 15.39
CA LEU A 85 -9.66 7.57 15.47
C LEU A 85 -10.76 6.64 14.91
N ALA A 86 -10.47 5.95 13.80
CA ALA A 86 -11.37 4.98 13.20
C ALA A 86 -11.59 3.74 14.08
N LEU A 87 -10.55 3.29 14.81
CA LEU A 87 -10.64 2.19 15.76
C LEU A 87 -11.41 2.57 17.04
N GLU A 88 -11.26 3.81 17.52
CA GLU A 88 -12.00 4.33 18.68
C GLU A 88 -13.49 4.55 18.36
N HIS A 89 -13.81 4.83 17.09
CA HIS A 89 -15.17 5.09 16.62
C HIS A 89 -15.54 4.25 15.38
N PRO A 90 -15.65 2.92 15.52
CA PRO A 90 -15.91 2.02 14.37
C PRO A 90 -17.26 2.31 13.70
N ASN A 91 -18.25 2.73 14.49
CA ASN A 91 -19.59 3.11 14.00
C ASN A 91 -19.56 4.37 13.10
N PHE A 92 -18.51 5.19 13.21
CA PHE A 92 -18.31 6.35 12.36
C PHE A 92 -17.39 6.07 11.19
N ALA A 93 -16.42 5.16 11.33
CA ALA A 93 -15.57 4.70 10.23
C ALA A 93 -16.36 3.95 9.15
N PHE A 94 -17.33 3.12 9.54
CA PHE A 94 -18.29 2.46 8.64
C PHE A 94 -19.72 2.89 8.98
N PRO A 95 -20.12 4.11 8.59
CA PRO A 95 -21.38 4.70 9.02
C PRO A 95 -22.58 4.03 8.35
N ALA A 96 -23.62 3.77 9.14
CA ALA A 96 -24.98 3.53 8.64
C ALA A 96 -25.72 4.89 8.55
N PRO A 97 -25.92 5.48 7.35
CA PRO A 97 -26.39 6.86 7.23
C PRO A 97 -27.73 7.12 7.93
N ASP A 98 -28.64 6.16 7.89
CA ASP A 98 -29.99 6.28 8.47
C ASP A 98 -29.94 6.35 10.00
N ALA A 99 -29.06 5.55 10.63
CA ALA A 99 -28.87 5.55 12.08
C ALA A 99 -28.22 6.84 12.59
N ILE A 100 -27.29 7.42 11.81
CA ILE A 100 -26.59 8.65 12.20
C ILE A 100 -27.49 9.88 12.00
N ARG A 101 -28.30 9.93 10.94
CA ARG A 101 -29.23 11.06 10.69
C ARG A 101 -30.41 11.08 11.67
N GLY A 102 -30.80 9.92 12.20
CA GLY A 102 -31.92 9.79 13.15
C GLY A 102 -31.66 10.42 14.52
N ASP A 103 -30.41 10.64 14.91
CA ASP A 103 -30.03 11.22 16.21
C ASP A 103 -29.10 12.43 16.01
N ALA A 104 -29.59 13.62 16.40
CA ALA A 104 -28.86 14.88 16.24
C ALA A 104 -27.53 14.91 17.02
N MET A 105 -27.44 14.24 18.17
CA MET A 105 -26.23 14.18 18.98
C MET A 105 -25.18 13.27 18.33
N VAL A 106 -25.61 12.13 17.78
CA VAL A 106 -24.74 11.22 17.03
C VAL A 106 -24.27 11.86 15.74
N PHE A 107 -25.16 12.56 15.04
CA PHE A 107 -24.81 13.34 13.85
C PHE A 107 -23.74 14.40 14.16
N ALA A 108 -23.88 15.14 15.27
CA ALA A 108 -22.88 16.14 15.67
C ALA A 108 -21.50 15.52 15.93
N LYS A 109 -21.44 14.37 16.63
CA LYS A 109 -20.19 13.63 16.85
C LYS A 109 -19.57 13.14 15.53
N TYR A 110 -20.40 12.67 14.61
CA TYR A 110 -19.96 12.25 13.28
C TYR A 110 -19.37 13.43 12.48
N ARG A 111 -19.93 14.64 12.58
CA ARG A 111 -19.34 15.84 11.95
C ARG A 111 -17.92 16.13 12.46
N TRP A 112 -17.71 15.99 13.77
CA TRP A 112 -16.39 16.13 14.37
C TRP A 112 -15.43 15.03 13.93
N PHE A 113 -15.91 13.79 13.82
CA PHE A 113 -15.11 12.69 13.26
C PHE A 113 -14.63 12.99 11.84
N ILE A 114 -15.52 13.45 10.95
CA ILE A 114 -15.17 13.81 9.57
C ILE A 114 -14.20 15.00 9.52
N ALA A 115 -14.38 16.02 10.37
CA ALA A 115 -13.46 17.14 10.43
C ALA A 115 -12.04 16.71 10.82
N ASN A 116 -11.91 15.85 11.84
CA ASN A 116 -10.61 15.30 12.25
C ASN A 116 -10.00 14.39 11.17
N MET A 117 -10.82 13.56 10.51
CA MET A 117 -10.38 12.75 9.37
C MET A 117 -9.79 13.62 8.27
N LEU A 118 -10.51 14.66 7.82
CA LEU A 118 -10.04 15.56 6.78
C LEU A 118 -8.79 16.33 7.19
N PHE A 119 -8.67 16.69 8.46
CA PHE A 119 -7.48 17.34 9.01
C PHE A 119 -6.24 16.43 8.91
N TYR A 120 -6.33 15.16 9.34
CA TYR A 120 -5.21 14.23 9.20
C TYR A 120 -4.87 13.94 7.73
N PHE A 121 -5.86 13.94 6.85
CA PHE A 121 -5.64 13.75 5.42
C PHE A 121 -4.92 14.94 4.78
N GLU A 122 -5.24 16.16 5.21
CA GLU A 122 -4.51 17.36 4.82
C GLU A 122 -3.04 17.29 5.25
N GLU A 123 -2.75 16.88 6.49
CA GLU A 123 -1.36 16.73 6.96
C GLU A 123 -0.56 15.73 6.12
N VAL A 124 -1.18 14.61 5.72
CA VAL A 124 -0.55 13.61 4.85
C VAL A 124 -0.22 14.22 3.48
N LEU A 125 -1.14 14.98 2.90
CA LEU A 125 -0.99 15.58 1.56
C LEU A 125 0.01 16.74 1.55
N VAL A 126 0.02 17.58 2.59
CA VAL A 126 0.98 18.69 2.72
C VAL A 126 2.43 18.19 2.72
N VAL A 127 2.66 16.99 3.24
CA VAL A 127 3.99 16.41 3.39
C VAL A 127 4.39 15.57 2.17
N ASN A 128 3.42 14.88 1.56
CA ASN A 128 3.61 14.06 0.36
C ASN A 128 2.95 14.71 -0.85
N ASP A 129 3.55 15.79 -1.35
CA ASP A 129 3.06 16.47 -2.54
C ASP A 129 2.93 15.47 -3.71
N SER A 130 1.69 15.23 -4.16
CA SER A 130 1.36 14.46 -5.36
C SER A 130 1.70 12.95 -5.37
N ASP A 131 1.83 12.28 -4.21
CA ASP A 131 1.97 10.81 -4.17
C ASP A 131 0.63 10.10 -4.44
N LYS A 132 0.52 9.52 -5.64
CA LYS A 132 -0.68 8.79 -6.11
C LYS A 132 -1.13 7.66 -5.17
N ASN A 133 -0.20 7.03 -4.43
CA ASN A 133 -0.55 5.95 -3.51
C ASN A 133 -1.39 6.47 -2.33
N TRP A 134 -1.01 7.64 -1.81
CA TRP A 134 -1.74 8.29 -0.74
C TRP A 134 -3.07 8.82 -1.24
N SER A 135 -3.12 9.45 -2.42
CA SER A 135 -4.39 9.91 -3.00
C SER A 135 -5.42 8.78 -3.16
N ASP A 136 -5.00 7.57 -3.59
CA ASP A 136 -5.90 6.41 -3.70
C ASP A 136 -6.34 5.86 -2.32
N ALA A 137 -5.41 5.79 -1.35
CA ALA A 137 -5.72 5.34 0.00
C ALA A 137 -6.74 6.27 0.69
N LEU A 138 -6.51 7.58 0.60
CA LEU A 138 -7.40 8.60 1.14
C LEU A 138 -8.75 8.62 0.40
N GLY A 139 -8.71 8.51 -0.92
CA GLY A 139 -9.92 8.47 -1.76
C GLY A 139 -10.87 7.33 -1.37
N LYS A 140 -10.34 6.13 -1.09
CA LYS A 140 -11.17 4.99 -0.64
C LYS A 140 -11.91 5.27 0.67
N GLN A 141 -11.27 5.97 1.62
CA GLN A 141 -11.89 6.33 2.89
C GLN A 141 -12.91 7.46 2.72
N ILE A 142 -12.56 8.50 1.96
CA ILE A 142 -13.47 9.60 1.60
C ILE A 142 -14.74 9.08 0.94
N ARG A 143 -14.62 8.07 0.07
CA ARG A 143 -15.75 7.46 -0.63
C ARG A 143 -16.79 6.86 0.31
N ILE A 144 -16.39 6.29 1.44
CA ILE A 144 -17.33 5.73 2.43
C ILE A 144 -18.21 6.85 3.01
N HIS A 145 -17.65 8.04 3.16
CA HIS A 145 -18.31 9.21 3.72
C HIS A 145 -18.91 10.15 2.67
N SER A 146 -18.96 9.72 1.39
CA SER A 146 -19.37 10.57 0.28
C SER A 146 -20.78 11.14 0.43
N TRP A 147 -21.68 10.39 1.09
CA TRP A 147 -23.07 10.81 1.35
C TRP A 147 -23.18 12.05 2.24
N TYR A 148 -22.27 12.22 3.20
CA TYR A 148 -22.21 13.41 4.04
C TYR A 148 -21.43 14.52 3.32
N LEU A 149 -20.32 14.16 2.67
CA LEU A 149 -19.49 15.11 1.95
C LEU A 149 -20.26 15.77 0.80
N SER A 150 -21.15 15.06 0.11
CA SER A 150 -21.99 15.62 -0.96
C SER A 150 -22.95 16.71 -0.50
N GLU A 151 -23.41 16.65 0.75
CA GLU A 151 -24.36 17.59 1.33
C GLU A 151 -23.66 18.70 2.15
N SER A 152 -22.43 18.43 2.59
CA SER A 152 -21.68 19.35 3.43
C SER A 152 -20.98 20.46 2.63
N SER A 153 -20.84 21.64 3.24
CA SER A 153 -20.12 22.78 2.66
C SER A 153 -18.60 22.67 2.84
N TYR A 154 -17.99 21.49 2.65
CA TYR A 154 -16.54 21.30 2.80
C TYR A 154 -15.75 22.25 1.88
N LYS A 155 -16.29 22.63 0.72
CA LYS A 155 -15.67 23.56 -0.23
C LYS A 155 -15.52 25.00 0.29
N SER A 156 -16.28 25.39 1.31
CA SER A 156 -16.18 26.73 1.91
C SER A 156 -15.11 26.81 3.00
N GLN A 157 -14.50 25.67 3.34
CA GLN A 157 -13.42 25.57 4.31
C GLN A 157 -12.09 25.59 3.55
N SER A 158 -11.09 26.30 4.06
CA SER A 158 -9.80 26.58 3.41
C SER A 158 -8.88 25.35 3.32
N TRP A 159 -9.33 24.28 2.67
CA TRP A 159 -8.55 23.06 2.41
C TRP A 159 -7.62 23.22 1.21
N SER A 160 -6.55 22.42 1.16
CA SER A 160 -5.68 22.34 -0.01
C SER A 160 -6.47 21.98 -1.27
N LYS A 161 -5.99 22.48 -2.43
CA LYS A 161 -6.58 22.17 -3.72
C LYS A 161 -6.57 20.67 -4.02
N GLU A 162 -5.52 19.97 -3.57
CA GLU A 162 -5.37 18.53 -3.75
C GLU A 162 -6.44 17.75 -2.98
N LEU A 163 -6.65 18.07 -1.69
CA LEU A 163 -7.70 17.41 -0.90
C LEU A 163 -9.08 17.67 -1.49
N VAL A 164 -9.37 18.91 -1.89
CA VAL A 164 -10.65 19.27 -2.51
C VAL A 164 -10.87 18.51 -3.82
N ASP A 165 -9.82 18.35 -4.63
CA ASP A 165 -9.90 17.58 -5.88
C ASP A 165 -10.23 16.11 -5.60
N ILE A 166 -9.53 15.47 -4.67
CA ILE A 166 -9.79 14.08 -4.25
C ILE A 166 -11.24 13.92 -3.77
N ILE A 167 -11.71 14.81 -2.90
CA ILE A 167 -13.11 14.76 -2.40
C ILE A 167 -14.09 14.90 -3.56
N SER A 168 -13.88 15.86 -4.46
CA SER A 168 -14.79 16.10 -5.57
C SER A 168 -14.86 14.91 -6.53
N ASN A 169 -13.71 14.27 -6.80
CA ASN A 169 -13.59 13.09 -7.65
C ASN A 169 -14.30 11.88 -7.02
N GLU A 170 -14.15 11.65 -5.72
CA GLU A 170 -14.78 10.49 -5.07
C GLU A 170 -16.28 10.69 -4.80
N VAL A 171 -16.71 11.92 -4.49
CA VAL A 171 -18.13 12.26 -4.37
C VAL A 171 -18.85 12.06 -5.71
N THR A 172 -18.28 12.53 -6.81
CA THR A 172 -18.85 12.35 -8.17
C THR A 172 -18.83 10.89 -8.63
N ARG A 173 -17.79 10.12 -8.31
CA ARG A 173 -17.77 8.66 -8.56
C ARG A 173 -18.88 7.92 -7.81
N SER A 174 -19.19 8.33 -6.58
CA SER A 174 -20.24 7.70 -5.78
C SER A 174 -21.65 8.00 -6.29
N SER A 175 -21.90 9.20 -6.83
CA SER A 175 -23.20 9.59 -7.38
C SER A 175 -23.53 8.86 -8.70
N PHE A 176 -22.51 8.52 -9.50
CA PHE A 176 -22.68 7.68 -10.69
C PHE A 176 -23.13 6.25 -10.37
N ARG A 177 -22.81 5.72 -9.17
CA ARG A 177 -23.25 4.39 -8.74
C ARG A 177 -24.62 4.42 -8.03
N LYS A 178 -25.09 5.59 -7.58
CA LYS A 178 -26.33 5.76 -6.80
C LYS A 178 -27.44 6.47 -7.59
N LYS A 179 -27.89 5.86 -8.70
CA LYS A 179 -29.27 5.94 -9.24
C LYS A 179 -29.41 5.13 -10.54
N ARG A 180 -29.34 3.81 -10.47
CA ARG A 180 -30.19 3.01 -11.37
C ARG A 180 -31.49 2.80 -10.62
N ASN A 181 -32.50 3.62 -10.91
CA ASN A 181 -33.88 3.22 -10.69
C ASN A 181 -34.15 2.08 -11.67
N MET A 182 -33.62 0.90 -11.36
CA MET A 182 -33.84 -0.31 -12.14
C MET A 182 -35.30 -0.69 -11.86
N THR A 183 -36.13 -0.58 -12.89
CA THR A 183 -37.51 -1.06 -12.86
C THR A 183 -37.50 -2.49 -12.32
N GLU A 184 -38.53 -2.86 -11.56
CA GLU A 184 -38.62 -4.20 -10.95
C GLU A 184 -38.45 -5.30 -12.00
N GLN A 185 -38.96 -5.07 -13.21
CA GLN A 185 -38.74 -5.95 -14.37
C GLN A 185 -37.27 -6.06 -14.77
N SER A 186 -36.56 -4.93 -14.95
CA SER A 186 -35.13 -4.94 -15.28
C SER A 186 -34.27 -5.57 -14.17
N ARG A 187 -34.74 -5.55 -12.91
CA ARG A 187 -34.08 -6.24 -11.80
C ARG A 187 -34.27 -7.75 -11.88
N LYS A 188 -35.47 -8.21 -12.19
CA LYS A 188 -35.75 -9.63 -12.44
C LYS A 188 -34.95 -10.14 -13.64
N ASP A 189 -34.90 -9.36 -14.73
CA ASP A 189 -34.09 -9.71 -15.90
C ASP A 189 -32.59 -9.79 -15.57
N ALA A 190 -32.07 -8.86 -14.75
CA ALA A 190 -30.68 -8.91 -14.30
C ALA A 190 -30.37 -10.10 -13.37
N ILE A 191 -31.29 -10.46 -12.48
CA ILE A 191 -31.17 -11.65 -11.63
C ILE A 191 -31.16 -12.92 -12.48
N ASN A 192 -32.05 -13.01 -13.48
CA ASN A 192 -32.11 -14.15 -14.38
C ASN A 192 -30.81 -14.31 -15.18
N VAL A 193 -30.25 -13.22 -15.72
CA VAL A 193 -28.96 -13.26 -16.44
C VAL A 193 -27.81 -13.71 -15.53
N LEU A 194 -27.78 -13.24 -14.28
CA LEU A 194 -26.76 -13.67 -13.31
C LEU A 194 -26.92 -15.14 -12.93
N TYR A 195 -28.16 -15.61 -12.81
CA TYR A 195 -28.46 -17.00 -12.51
C TYR A 195 -28.14 -17.93 -13.70
N GLU A 196 -28.46 -17.54 -14.93
CA GLU A 196 -28.04 -18.25 -16.15
C GLU A 196 -26.52 -18.39 -16.20
N ARG A 197 -25.79 -17.31 -15.89
CA ARG A 197 -24.32 -17.34 -15.85
C ARG A 197 -23.77 -18.24 -14.74
N TYR A 198 -24.47 -18.32 -13.61
CA TYR A 198 -24.13 -19.27 -12.55
C TYR A 198 -24.37 -20.71 -13.02
N LEU A 199 -25.51 -20.99 -13.66
CA LEU A 199 -25.82 -22.31 -14.23
C LEU A 199 -24.82 -22.72 -15.32
N GLU A 200 -24.40 -21.81 -16.20
CA GLU A 200 -23.34 -22.06 -17.19
C GLU A 200 -22.01 -22.44 -16.51
N LEU A 201 -21.66 -21.75 -15.42
CA LEU A 201 -20.45 -22.03 -14.67
C LEU A 201 -20.52 -23.42 -14.02
N VAL A 202 -21.66 -23.79 -13.44
CA VAL A 202 -21.89 -25.13 -12.87
C VAL A 202 -21.92 -26.21 -13.97
N PHE A 203 -22.49 -25.92 -15.13
CA PHE A 203 -22.59 -26.84 -16.26
C PHE A 203 -21.24 -27.10 -16.94
N ASN A 204 -20.40 -26.07 -17.07
CA ASN A 204 -19.08 -26.20 -17.67
C ASN A 204 -18.10 -26.96 -16.78
N GLU A 205 -18.28 -26.88 -15.45
CA GLU A 205 -17.38 -27.49 -14.47
C GLU A 205 -18.15 -28.34 -13.42
N PRO A 206 -18.91 -29.37 -13.83
CA PRO A 206 -19.82 -30.10 -12.95
C PRO A 206 -19.09 -30.88 -11.85
N HIS A 207 -17.85 -31.29 -12.15
CA HIS A 207 -16.94 -32.01 -11.26
C HIS A 207 -16.54 -31.21 -10.00
N TYR A 208 -16.66 -29.87 -10.04
CA TYR A 208 -16.37 -29.00 -8.90
C TYR A 208 -17.59 -28.71 -8.03
N TYR A 209 -18.78 -29.07 -8.50
CA TYR A 209 -20.03 -28.87 -7.77
C TYR A 209 -20.46 -30.11 -6.97
N GLN A 210 -20.15 -31.33 -7.45
CA GLN A 210 -20.53 -32.59 -6.81
C GLN A 210 -19.44 -33.11 -5.86
N VAL A 211 -19.76 -33.21 -4.57
CA VAL A 211 -18.89 -33.69 -3.48
C VAL A 211 -18.38 -35.12 -3.74
N ASP A 212 -19.25 -36.01 -4.23
CA ASP A 212 -18.95 -37.44 -4.39
C ASP A 212 -17.95 -37.76 -5.52
N VAL A 213 -17.73 -36.84 -6.46
CA VAL A 213 -16.87 -37.05 -7.65
C VAL A 213 -15.44 -36.55 -7.42
N GLN A 214 -15.21 -35.72 -6.39
CA GLN A 214 -13.90 -35.10 -6.12
C GLN A 214 -12.82 -36.10 -5.69
N LEU A 215 -13.21 -37.28 -5.19
CA LEU A 215 -12.31 -38.32 -4.67
C LEU A 215 -11.75 -39.27 -5.73
N GLN A 216 -12.18 -39.18 -6.99
CA GLN A 216 -11.77 -40.14 -8.05
C GLN A 216 -11.00 -39.52 -9.23
N ILE A 217 -10.73 -38.21 -9.21
CA ILE A 217 -10.08 -37.52 -10.34
C ILE A 217 -8.55 -37.54 -10.18
N PRO A 218 -7.78 -38.21 -11.07
CA PRO A 218 -6.33 -38.35 -10.93
C PRO A 218 -5.53 -37.04 -11.09
N ASP A 219 -6.14 -36.00 -11.66
CA ASP A 219 -5.50 -34.73 -12.02
C ASP A 219 -6.34 -33.52 -11.54
N TYR A 220 -6.66 -33.51 -10.24
CA TYR A 220 -7.49 -32.49 -9.62
C TYR A 220 -6.74 -31.15 -9.48
N ASP A 221 -7.09 -30.18 -10.34
CA ASP A 221 -6.52 -28.83 -10.31
C ASP A 221 -7.16 -27.97 -9.20
N ARG A 222 -6.44 -27.83 -8.09
CA ARG A 222 -6.85 -27.10 -6.88
C ARG A 222 -7.07 -25.61 -7.11
N ALA A 223 -6.27 -25.01 -8.00
CA ALA A 223 -6.39 -23.57 -8.29
C ALA A 223 -7.71 -23.29 -9.02
N LYS A 224 -8.10 -24.19 -9.93
CA LYS A 224 -9.37 -24.12 -10.65
C LYS A 224 -10.58 -24.33 -9.73
N HIS A 225 -10.55 -25.29 -8.82
CA HIS A 225 -11.64 -25.46 -7.83
C HIS A 225 -11.83 -24.23 -6.94
N THR A 226 -10.72 -23.64 -6.46
CA THR A 226 -10.80 -22.43 -5.63
C THR A 226 -11.34 -21.23 -6.44
N LEU A 227 -10.96 -21.14 -7.71
CA LEU A 227 -11.44 -20.10 -8.62
C LEU A 227 -12.93 -20.28 -8.94
N PHE A 228 -13.38 -21.52 -9.16
CA PHE A 228 -14.79 -21.89 -9.31
C PHE A 228 -15.60 -21.43 -8.10
N LEU A 229 -15.21 -21.85 -6.88
CA LEU A 229 -15.89 -21.45 -5.65
C LEU A 229 -15.96 -19.93 -5.47
N LYS A 230 -14.86 -19.21 -5.71
CA LYS A 230 -14.84 -17.74 -5.64
C LYS A 230 -15.81 -17.10 -6.63
N ARG A 231 -15.87 -17.61 -7.87
CA ARG A 231 -16.79 -17.11 -8.90
C ARG A 231 -18.24 -17.43 -8.54
N SER A 232 -18.52 -18.63 -8.04
CA SER A 232 -19.84 -19.06 -7.60
C SER A 232 -20.35 -18.21 -6.44
N PHE A 233 -19.56 -18.02 -5.37
CA PHE A 233 -19.93 -17.16 -4.25
C PHE A 233 -20.10 -15.69 -4.66
N PHE A 234 -19.28 -15.21 -5.60
CA PHE A 234 -19.42 -13.85 -6.12
C PHE A 234 -20.75 -13.65 -6.86
N LEU A 235 -21.11 -14.58 -7.77
CA LEU A 235 -22.38 -14.52 -8.50
C LEU A 235 -23.59 -14.63 -7.56
N LEU A 236 -23.56 -15.57 -6.61
CA LEU A 236 -24.61 -15.74 -5.60
C LEU A 236 -24.75 -14.52 -4.69
N GLY A 237 -23.63 -13.88 -4.32
CA GLY A 237 -23.63 -12.63 -3.56
C GLY A 237 -24.27 -11.48 -4.33
N GLN A 238 -24.01 -11.37 -5.63
CA GLN A 238 -24.65 -10.37 -6.49
C GLN A 238 -26.16 -10.62 -6.65
N ILE A 239 -26.57 -11.88 -6.76
CA ILE A 239 -27.99 -12.25 -6.81
C ILE A 239 -28.67 -11.86 -5.48
N ALA A 240 -28.08 -12.19 -4.32
CA ALA A 240 -28.61 -11.84 -3.02
C ALA A 240 -28.75 -10.32 -2.80
N GLU A 241 -27.77 -9.54 -3.26
CA GLU A 241 -27.82 -8.07 -3.18
C GLU A 241 -28.95 -7.48 -4.05
N LEU A 242 -29.24 -8.10 -5.20
CA LEU A 242 -30.32 -7.68 -6.07
C LEU A 242 -31.70 -8.20 -5.64
N SER A 243 -31.76 -9.32 -4.93
CA SER A 243 -32.99 -10.00 -4.53
C SER A 243 -33.46 -9.69 -3.10
N VAL A 244 -33.01 -8.57 -2.50
CA VAL A 244 -33.30 -8.21 -1.09
C VAL A 244 -34.80 -8.25 -0.73
N ASN A 245 -35.70 -8.01 -1.71
CA ASN A 245 -37.14 -8.00 -1.50
C ASN A 245 -37.86 -9.28 -1.98
N ASP A 246 -37.14 -10.26 -2.51
CA ASP A 246 -37.70 -11.50 -3.07
C ASP A 246 -37.23 -12.71 -2.26
N GLN A 247 -38.14 -13.26 -1.45
CA GLN A 247 -37.82 -14.35 -0.53
C GLN A 247 -37.46 -15.65 -1.25
N ASP A 248 -37.99 -15.89 -2.46
CA ASP A 248 -37.74 -17.13 -3.19
C ASP A 248 -36.29 -17.19 -3.67
N TRP A 249 -35.77 -16.08 -4.18
CA TRP A 249 -34.36 -15.94 -4.56
C TRP A 249 -33.42 -16.00 -3.37
N LEU A 250 -33.79 -15.39 -2.24
CA LEU A 250 -32.97 -15.47 -1.02
C LEU A 250 -32.90 -16.90 -0.46
N ASN A 251 -33.98 -17.66 -0.55
CA ASN A 251 -34.00 -19.07 -0.15
C ASN A 251 -33.17 -19.93 -1.10
N LEU A 252 -33.25 -19.70 -2.41
CA LEU A 252 -32.42 -20.37 -3.41
C LEU A 252 -30.93 -20.09 -3.16
N VAL A 253 -30.54 -18.82 -2.99
CA VAL A 253 -29.14 -18.46 -2.71
C VAL A 253 -28.65 -19.10 -1.40
N LYS A 254 -29.47 -19.14 -0.35
CA LYS A 254 -29.12 -19.82 0.91
C LYS A 254 -28.89 -21.31 0.72
N LEU A 255 -29.72 -21.96 -0.09
CA LEU A 255 -29.59 -23.39 -0.39
C LEU A 255 -28.30 -23.66 -1.18
N GLU A 256 -28.04 -22.90 -2.25
CA GLU A 256 -26.85 -23.05 -3.09
C GLU A 256 -25.55 -22.71 -2.34
N THR A 257 -25.56 -21.65 -1.53
CA THR A 257 -24.41 -21.33 -0.67
C THR A 257 -24.17 -22.41 0.38
N GLY A 258 -25.24 -23.02 0.91
CA GLY A 258 -25.15 -24.17 1.80
C GLY A 258 -24.49 -25.39 1.14
N ILE A 259 -24.87 -25.71 -0.10
CA ILE A 259 -24.26 -26.81 -0.87
C ILE A 259 -22.78 -26.52 -1.15
N LEU A 260 -22.44 -25.32 -1.63
CA LEU A 260 -21.05 -24.94 -1.89
C LEU A 260 -20.21 -24.89 -0.61
N GLN A 261 -20.81 -24.51 0.52
CA GLN A 261 -20.14 -24.50 1.81
C GLN A 261 -19.92 -25.91 2.35
N SER A 262 -20.85 -26.85 2.17
CA SER A 262 -20.61 -28.25 2.52
C SER A 262 -19.50 -28.85 1.66
N THR A 263 -19.45 -28.53 0.37
CA THR A 263 -18.35 -28.93 -0.54
C THR A 263 -17.01 -28.36 -0.07
N TYR A 264 -16.98 -27.11 0.40
CA TYR A 264 -15.79 -26.48 0.96
C TYR A 264 -15.34 -27.12 2.29
N ASP A 265 -16.28 -27.34 3.22
CA ASP A 265 -16.00 -27.86 4.56
C ASP A 265 -15.61 -29.34 4.54
N GLU A 266 -16.15 -30.13 3.62
CA GLU A 266 -15.75 -31.52 3.41
C GLU A 266 -14.35 -31.64 2.78
N PHE A 267 -14.04 -30.74 1.84
CA PHE A 267 -12.69 -30.56 1.32
C PHE A 267 -11.68 -30.16 2.42
N ASP A 268 -12.05 -29.26 3.34
CA ASP A 268 -11.17 -28.84 4.45
C ASP A 268 -11.05 -29.90 5.56
N ARG A 269 -12.10 -30.72 5.79
CA ARG A 269 -12.00 -31.89 6.68
C ARG A 269 -10.99 -32.93 6.17
N ASN A 270 -10.92 -33.18 4.87
CA ASN A 270 -9.92 -34.07 4.27
C ASN A 270 -8.47 -33.54 4.42
N ARG A 271 -8.27 -32.22 4.45
CA ARG A 271 -6.98 -31.58 4.78
C ARG A 271 -6.55 -31.85 6.23
N ILE A 272 -7.48 -31.83 7.19
CA ILE A 272 -7.18 -32.09 8.62
C ILE A 272 -6.79 -33.56 8.84
N VAL A 273 -7.43 -34.49 8.14
CA VAL A 273 -7.11 -35.93 8.25
C VAL A 273 -5.74 -36.24 7.62
N GLY A 274 -5.44 -35.69 6.45
CA GLY A 274 -4.14 -35.88 5.78
C GLY A 274 -2.95 -35.31 6.56
N THR A 275 -3.11 -34.15 7.20
CA THR A 275 -2.05 -33.52 8.02
C THR A 275 -1.83 -34.22 9.36
N ARG A 276 -2.87 -34.81 9.97
CA ARG A 276 -2.73 -35.67 11.16
C ARG A 276 -2.05 -37.01 10.86
N LEU A 277 -2.25 -37.57 9.67
CA LEU A 277 -1.56 -38.80 9.24
C LEU A 277 -0.07 -38.55 8.96
N MET A 278 0.27 -37.42 8.34
CA MET A 278 1.67 -37.03 8.08
C MET A 278 2.47 -36.75 9.36
N THR A 279 1.86 -36.09 10.36
CA THR A 279 2.51 -35.83 11.66
C THR A 279 2.72 -37.11 12.48
N LYS A 280 1.78 -38.08 12.41
CA LYS A 280 1.92 -39.39 13.06
C LYS A 280 3.00 -40.27 12.38
N HIS A 281 3.19 -40.11 11.07
CA HIS A 281 4.25 -40.83 10.34
C HIS A 281 5.64 -40.24 10.61
N HIS A 282 5.76 -38.90 10.72
CA HIS A 282 7.00 -38.22 11.11
C HIS A 282 7.39 -38.49 12.56
N GLN A 283 6.42 -38.57 13.49
CA GLN A 283 6.70 -38.96 14.88
C GLN A 283 7.21 -40.40 15.02
N ARG A 284 6.78 -41.33 14.15
CA ARG A 284 7.32 -42.70 14.14
C ARG A 284 8.74 -42.78 13.59
N LEU A 285 9.09 -41.94 12.61
CA LEU A 285 10.44 -41.89 12.04
C LEU A 285 11.47 -41.21 12.96
N LEU A 286 11.00 -40.42 13.94
CA LEU A 286 11.86 -39.79 14.96
C LEU A 286 12.02 -40.63 16.24
N GLN A 287 11.34 -41.78 16.31
CA GLN A 287 11.38 -42.71 17.46
C GLN A 287 12.02 -44.07 17.12
N SER A 288 12.56 -44.23 15.90
CA SER A 288 13.42 -45.33 15.47
C SER A 288 14.86 -44.84 15.32
#